data_AF-X1LAI2-F1
#
_entry.id   AF-X1LAI2-F1
#
_cell.length_a   1.000
_cell.length_b   1.000
_cell.length_c   1.000
_cell.angle_alpha   90.00
_cell.angle_beta   90.00
_cell.angle_gamma   90.00
#
_symmetry.space_group_name_H-M   'P 1'
#
loop_
_entity.id
_entity.type
_entity.pdbx_description
1 polymer ?
#
loop_
_entity_poly.entity_id
_entity_poly.type
_entity_poly.pdbx_seq_one_letter_code
_entity_poly.pdbx_strand_id
1 'polypeptide(L)'
;TIGLQADTPITQRQRRQAMGYPDIEVIDSYGRITYLECKTYNLANIGTTQRAFYFSPSRESCKVTADARHLVISFQIEMAQRRGQQAYVPVHWRIYSTDSMVVQVKHEFNASNRQIYKQEALLAEGPIE
;
A
#
# COMPACT_ATOMS: atom_id res chain seq x y z
N THR A 1 27.61 -10.04 -0.02
CA THR A 1 26.98 -9.08 0.91
C THR A 1 26.27 -9.87 1.97
N ILE A 2 26.61 -9.72 3.25
CA ILE A 2 25.74 -10.21 4.35
C ILE A 2 24.54 -9.25 4.35
N GLY A 3 23.28 -9.62 4.21
CA GLY A 3 22.62 -10.92 4.06
C GLY A 3 21.11 -10.66 3.98
N LEU A 4 20.70 -9.81 3.02
CA LEU A 4 19.30 -9.44 2.76
C LEU A 4 19.10 -9.28 1.24
N GLN A 5 18.15 -10.01 0.67
CA GLN A 5 17.64 -9.81 -0.68
C GLN A 5 16.35 -9.00 -0.55
N ALA A 6 16.28 -7.83 -1.18
CA ALA A 6 15.09 -6.98 -1.16
C ALA A 6 14.58 -6.76 -2.59
N ASP A 7 13.28 -6.94 -2.81
CA ASP A 7 12.67 -6.79 -4.12
C ASP A 7 11.17 -6.45 -4.04
N THR A 8 10.56 -6.04 -5.16
CA THR A 8 9.09 -5.93 -5.23
C THR A 8 8.46 -7.32 -5.10
N PRO A 9 7.50 -7.52 -4.19
CA PRO A 9 6.86 -8.81 -4.00
C PRO A 9 6.21 -9.32 -5.28
N ILE A 10 6.28 -10.63 -5.47
CA ILE A 10 5.62 -11.32 -6.57
C ILE A 10 4.21 -11.71 -6.12
N THR A 11 3.20 -11.42 -6.94
CA THR A 11 1.82 -11.81 -6.64
C THR A 11 1.62 -13.32 -6.71
N GLN A 12 0.50 -13.81 -6.19
CA GLN A 12 0.09 -15.23 -6.35
C GLN A 12 0.12 -15.73 -7.81
N ARG A 13 -0.05 -14.84 -8.80
CA ARG A 13 0.02 -15.17 -10.24
C ARG A 13 1.40 -14.98 -10.87
N GLN A 14 2.46 -14.92 -10.07
CA GLN A 14 3.84 -14.77 -10.54
C GLN A 14 4.08 -13.47 -11.33
N ARG A 15 3.40 -12.37 -10.96
CA ARG A 15 3.58 -11.05 -11.59
C ARG A 15 4.07 -10.03 -10.58
N ARG A 16 4.90 -9.10 -11.03
CA ARG A 16 5.28 -7.90 -10.25
C ARG A 16 4.24 -6.82 -10.44
N GLN A 17 3.90 -6.11 -9.37
CA GLN A 17 2.99 -4.98 -9.41
C GLN A 17 3.54 -3.84 -8.57
N ALA A 18 3.59 -2.65 -9.15
CA ALA A 18 4.02 -1.45 -8.42
C ALA A 18 3.01 -1.06 -7.33
N MET A 19 1.71 -1.29 -7.56
CA MET A 19 0.65 -0.88 -6.65
C MET A 19 0.23 -1.98 -5.67
N GLY A 20 -0.28 -1.57 -4.52
CA GLY A 20 -0.84 -2.45 -3.50
C GLY A 20 0.19 -2.91 -2.47
N TYR A 21 -0.32 -3.36 -1.34
CA TYR A 21 0.49 -3.81 -0.20
C TYR A 21 1.03 -5.24 -0.40
N PRO A 22 2.29 -5.53 -0.02
CA PRO A 22 3.32 -4.60 0.46
C PRO A 22 4.18 -4.02 -0.67
N ASP A 23 4.94 -2.97 -0.36
CA ASP A 23 5.89 -2.36 -1.30
C ASP A 23 7.12 -3.25 -1.59
N ILE A 24 7.71 -3.85 -0.55
CA ILE A 24 8.98 -4.58 -0.62
C ILE A 24 8.86 -5.93 0.12
N GLU A 25 9.45 -6.98 -0.46
CA GLU A 25 9.74 -8.24 0.19
C GLU A 25 11.24 -8.32 0.49
N VAL A 26 11.59 -8.64 1.74
CA VAL A 26 12.97 -8.83 2.17
C VAL A 26 13.15 -10.26 2.65
N ILE A 27 14.12 -10.96 2.08
CA ILE A 27 14.53 -12.31 2.47
C ILE A 27 15.91 -12.21 3.11
N ASP A 28 16.04 -12.66 4.35
CA ASP A 28 17.33 -12.69 5.02
C ASP A 28 18.17 -13.94 4.71
N SER A 29 19.40 -13.95 5.21
CA SER A 29 20.33 -15.08 5.06
C SER A 29 19.82 -16.41 5.61
N TYR A 30 18.78 -16.41 6.45
CA TYR A 30 18.14 -17.61 6.99
C TYR A 30 16.87 -18.01 6.23
N GLY A 31 16.56 -17.33 5.11
CA GLY A 31 15.35 -17.55 4.32
C GLY A 31 14.08 -17.01 4.96
N ARG A 32 14.18 -16.16 5.99
CA ARG A 32 13.00 -15.58 6.64
C ARG A 32 12.50 -14.39 5.84
N ILE A 33 11.20 -14.35 5.60
CA ILE A 33 10.53 -13.31 4.82
C ILE A 33 10.06 -12.17 5.75
N THR A 34 10.28 -10.95 5.30
CA THR A 34 9.73 -9.72 5.90
C THR A 34 9.11 -8.86 4.80
N TYR A 35 7.81 -8.58 4.93
CA TYR A 35 7.12 -7.62 4.11
C TYR A 35 7.28 -6.21 4.69
N LEU A 36 7.75 -5.28 3.87
CA LEU A 36 8.03 -3.91 4.25
C LEU A 36 7.17 -2.95 3.43
N GLU A 37 6.41 -2.12 4.13
CA GLU A 37 5.63 -1.03 3.56
C GLU A 37 6.31 0.31 3.84
N CYS A 38 6.44 1.15 2.82
CA CYS A 38 7.05 2.47 2.94
C CYS A 38 5.97 3.56 3.01
N LYS A 39 6.09 4.43 4.01
CA LYS A 39 5.21 5.60 4.17
C LYS A 39 6.01 6.86 4.38
N THR A 40 5.42 7.98 4.00
CA THR A 40 5.89 9.31 4.36
C THR A 40 4.88 9.97 5.27
N TYR A 41 5.35 10.80 6.20
CA TYR A 41 4.49 11.60 7.05
C TYR A 41 5.07 13.00 7.25
N ASN A 42 4.20 13.95 7.56
CA ASN A 42 4.58 15.26 8.07
C ASN A 42 4.10 15.35 9.53
N LEU A 43 4.87 15.96 10.42
CA LEU A 43 4.50 16.15 11.83
C LEU A 43 3.15 16.85 12.00
N ALA A 44 2.80 17.77 11.10
CA ALA A 44 1.50 18.44 11.12
C ALA A 44 0.31 17.47 10.96
N ASN A 45 0.52 16.32 10.30
CA ASN A 45 -0.54 15.38 9.93
C ASN A 45 -0.47 14.04 10.68
N ILE A 46 0.52 13.86 11.57
CA ILE A 46 0.76 12.57 12.26
C ILE A 46 -0.42 12.13 13.14
N GLY A 47 -1.20 13.09 13.66
CA GLY A 47 -2.39 12.85 14.48
C GLY A 47 -3.71 12.85 13.71
N THR A 48 -3.69 12.93 12.38
CA THR A 48 -4.92 12.98 11.57
C THR A 48 -5.52 11.58 11.41
N THR A 49 -6.83 11.53 11.18
CA THR A 49 -7.59 10.28 10.99
C THR A 49 -7.52 9.75 9.54
N GLN A 50 -6.65 10.34 8.70
CA GLN A 50 -6.49 9.89 7.33
C GLN A 50 -5.92 8.47 7.29
N ARG A 51 -6.49 7.62 6.43
CA ARG A 51 -6.01 6.23 6.27
C ARG A 51 -4.59 6.22 5.74
N ALA A 52 -3.63 5.83 6.59
CA ALA A 52 -2.23 5.65 6.19
C ALA A 52 -1.90 4.22 5.74
N PHE A 53 -2.75 3.24 6.09
CA PHE A 53 -2.55 1.83 5.79
C PHE A 53 -3.82 1.23 5.17
N TYR A 54 -3.67 0.53 4.04
CA TYR A 54 -4.77 -0.15 3.37
C TYR A 54 -4.29 -1.47 2.78
N PHE A 55 -5.02 -2.54 3.09
CA PHE A 55 -4.84 -3.85 2.51
C PHE A 55 -6.17 -4.31 1.94
N SER A 56 -6.20 -4.58 0.64
CA SER A 56 -7.34 -5.19 -0.03
C SER A 56 -6.93 -6.54 -0.60
N PRO A 57 -7.28 -7.64 0.09
CA PRO A 57 -6.97 -8.97 -0.40
C PRO A 57 -7.69 -9.21 -1.71
N SER A 58 -6.91 -9.48 -2.76
CA SER A 58 -7.41 -9.83 -4.08
C SER A 58 -6.92 -11.23 -4.44
N ARG A 59 -7.83 -12.10 -4.89
CA ARG A 59 -7.46 -13.43 -5.41
C ARG A 59 -6.54 -13.37 -6.63
N GLU A 60 -6.48 -12.22 -7.31
CA GLU A 60 -5.72 -12.08 -8.56
C GLU A 60 -4.39 -11.34 -8.38
N SER A 61 -4.30 -10.48 -7.37
CA SER A 61 -3.20 -9.51 -7.20
C SER A 61 -2.64 -9.45 -5.78
N CYS A 62 -2.99 -10.37 -4.88
CA CYS A 62 -2.39 -10.40 -3.55
C CYS A 62 -0.88 -10.66 -3.64
N LYS A 63 -0.12 -9.75 -3.00
CA LYS A 63 1.34 -9.82 -2.87
C LYS A 63 1.81 -10.47 -1.57
N VAL A 64 0.92 -10.60 -0.58
CA VAL A 64 1.18 -11.35 0.66
C VAL A 64 0.95 -12.82 0.34
N THR A 65 2.03 -13.60 0.24
CA THR A 65 2.02 -15.00 -0.23
C THR A 65 2.64 -15.97 0.76
N ALA A 66 3.30 -15.47 1.82
CA ALA A 66 3.91 -16.26 2.87
C ALA A 66 3.48 -15.77 4.27
N ASP A 67 3.58 -16.66 5.25
CA ASP A 67 3.59 -16.28 6.66
C ASP A 67 4.92 -15.58 6.98
N ALA A 68 4.87 -14.31 7.32
CA ALA A 68 6.03 -13.43 7.35
C ALA A 68 5.87 -12.31 8.37
N ARG A 69 6.99 -11.66 8.70
CA ARG A 69 6.95 -10.42 9.49
C ARG A 69 6.44 -9.29 8.61
N HIS A 70 5.63 -8.40 9.18
CA HIS A 70 5.11 -7.23 8.48
C HIS A 70 5.56 -5.97 9.21
N LEU A 71 6.30 -5.13 8.51
CA LEU A 71 6.87 -3.89 9.03
C LEU A 71 6.41 -2.69 8.20
N VAL A 72 6.24 -1.55 8.85
CA VAL A 72 6.06 -0.25 8.19
C VAL A 72 7.28 0.61 8.48
N ILE A 73 7.98 1.04 7.44
CA ILE A 73 8.99 2.09 7.54
C ILE A 73 8.38 3.43 7.16
N SER A 74 8.53 4.41 8.03
CA SER A 74 7.94 5.74 7.88
C SER A 74 9.01 6.81 7.88
N PHE A 75 9.04 7.63 6.84
CA PHE A 75 9.94 8.76 6.70
C PHE A 75 9.23 10.08 7.00
N GLN A 76 9.76 10.85 7.94
CA GLN A 76 9.34 12.23 8.14
C GLN A 76 9.85 13.07 6.98
N ILE A 77 8.96 13.73 6.28
CA ILE A 77 9.29 14.60 5.16
C ILE A 77 9.11 16.06 5.56
N GLU A 78 10.14 16.87 5.31
CA GLU A 78 10.11 18.32 5.48
C GLU A 78 10.43 19.04 4.16
N MET A 79 9.97 20.27 4.01
CA MET A 79 10.34 21.13 2.89
C MET A 79 11.69 21.79 3.17
N ALA A 80 12.63 21.67 2.25
CA ALA A 80 13.94 22.32 2.31
C ALA A 80 14.26 22.98 0.97
N GLN A 81 15.10 24.01 0.98
CA GLN A 81 15.67 24.59 -0.24
C GLN A 81 16.90 23.78 -0.66
N ARG A 82 16.89 23.21 -1.87
CA ARG A 82 18.02 22.51 -2.48
C ARG A 82 18.28 23.07 -3.87
N ARG A 83 19.50 23.57 -4.12
CA ARG A 83 19.90 24.14 -5.42
C ARG A 83 18.95 25.24 -5.93
N GLY A 84 18.42 26.07 -5.02
CA GLY A 84 17.48 27.14 -5.33
C GLY A 84 16.04 26.71 -5.61
N GLN A 85 15.70 25.44 -5.37
CA GLN A 85 14.33 24.91 -5.52
C GLN A 85 13.82 24.30 -4.22
N GLN A 86 12.51 24.39 -4.00
CA GLN A 86 11.86 23.65 -2.91
C GLN A 86 11.92 22.15 -3.18
N ALA A 87 12.34 21.39 -2.18
CA ALA A 87 12.44 19.93 -2.23
C ALA A 87 11.87 19.33 -0.94
N TYR A 88 11.18 18.21 -1.09
CA TYR A 88 10.72 17.38 0.03
C TYR A 88 11.82 16.40 0.41
N VAL A 89 12.31 16.47 1.64
CA VAL A 89 13.48 15.70 2.09
C VAL A 89 13.13 14.86 3.32
N PRO A 90 13.58 13.59 3.37
CA PRO A 90 13.46 12.80 4.58
C PRO A 90 14.42 13.32 5.65
N VAL A 91 13.91 13.60 6.84
CA VAL A 91 14.70 14.11 7.97
C VAL A 91 14.75 13.14 9.16
N HIS A 92 13.82 12.18 9.21
CA HIS A 92 13.73 11.18 10.27
C HIS A 92 13.09 9.91 9.73
N TRP A 93 13.42 8.75 10.32
CA TRP A 93 12.83 7.46 9.97
C TRP A 93 12.40 6.70 11.22
N ARG A 94 11.34 5.91 11.09
CA ARG A 94 10.83 5.01 12.14
C ARG A 94 10.40 3.70 11.50
N ILE A 95 10.56 2.60 12.22
CA ILE A 95 10.07 1.27 11.82
C ILE A 95 9.08 0.79 12.87
N TYR A 96 7.93 0.31 12.41
CA TYR A 96 6.86 -0.21 13.23
C TYR A 96 6.58 -1.66 12.83
N SER A 97 6.32 -2.52 13.81
CA SER A 97 5.69 -3.81 13.58
C SER A 97 4.19 -3.62 13.41
N THR A 98 3.56 -4.41 12.54
CA THR A 98 2.10 -4.42 12.41
C THR A 98 1.42 -5.53 13.22
N ASP A 99 2.17 -6.29 14.02
CA ASP A 99 1.63 -7.43 14.79
C ASP A 99 0.51 -7.04 15.76
N SER A 100 0.66 -5.89 16.43
CA SER A 100 -0.31 -5.37 17.39
C SER A 100 -1.17 -4.24 16.82
N MET A 101 -1.16 -4.05 15.50
CA MET A 101 -1.87 -2.94 14.86
C MET A 101 -3.38 -3.20 14.82
N VAL A 102 -4.16 -2.34 15.49
CA VAL A 102 -5.63 -2.40 15.42
C VAL A 102 -6.09 -1.82 14.08
N VAL A 103 -6.75 -2.65 13.26
CA VAL A 103 -7.26 -2.25 11.94
C VAL A 103 -8.79 -2.24 11.94
N GLN A 104 -9.36 -1.34 11.15
CA GLN A 104 -10.81 -1.31 10.88
C GLN A 104 -11.10 -1.96 9.52
N VAL A 105 -11.97 -2.97 9.52
CA VAL A 105 -12.50 -3.55 8.28
C VAL A 105 -13.52 -2.58 7.68
N LYS A 106 -13.28 -2.15 6.44
CA LYS A 106 -14.25 -1.38 5.66
C LYS A 106 -14.91 -2.31 4.65
N HIS A 107 -16.21 -2.54 4.76
CA HIS A 107 -16.98 -3.22 3.73
C HIS A 107 -17.17 -2.26 2.55
N GLU A 108 -16.66 -2.64 1.39
CA GLU A 108 -16.82 -1.89 0.14
C GLU A 108 -17.65 -2.72 -0.84
N PHE A 109 -18.67 -2.08 -1.42
CA PHE A 109 -19.41 -2.63 -2.55
C PHE A 109 -18.83 -2.03 -3.82
N ASN A 110 -18.25 -2.86 -4.68
CA ASN A 110 -17.75 -2.45 -5.97
C ASN A 110 -18.50 -3.17 -7.09
N ALA A 111 -18.80 -2.44 -8.16
CA ALA A 111 -19.38 -2.99 -9.38
C ALA A 111 -18.66 -2.39 -10.60
N SER A 112 -18.35 -3.23 -11.58
CA SER A 112 -17.87 -2.79 -12.88
C SER A 112 -18.98 -2.13 -13.70
N ASN A 113 -18.61 -1.30 -14.68
CA ASN A 113 -19.58 -0.73 -15.63
C ASN A 113 -20.47 -1.81 -16.26
N ARG A 114 -19.90 -2.97 -16.60
CA ARG A 114 -20.64 -4.12 -17.13
C ARG A 114 -21.72 -4.65 -16.17
N GLN A 115 -21.47 -4.58 -14.86
CA GLN A 115 -22.44 -5.04 -13.86
C GLN A 115 -23.55 -4.02 -13.62
N ILE A 116 -23.27 -2.73 -13.81
CA ILE A 116 -24.21 -1.63 -13.58
C ILE A 116 -25.15 -1.46 -14.79
N TYR A 117 -24.59 -1.41 -16.01
CA TYR A 117 -25.35 -1.09 -17.23
C TYR A 117 -25.91 -2.36 -17.89
N LYS A 118 -26.84 -3.00 -17.19
CA LYS A 118 -27.58 -4.17 -17.69
C LYS A 118 -28.90 -3.74 -18.29
N GLN A 119 -29.18 -4.17 -19.53
CA GLN A 119 -30.42 -3.80 -20.21
C GLN A 119 -31.65 -4.28 -19.45
N GLU A 120 -31.57 -5.46 -18.84
CA GLU A 120 -32.64 -6.02 -18.00
C GLU A 120 -32.92 -5.20 -16.72
N ALA A 121 -32.01 -4.31 -16.32
CA ALA A 121 -32.16 -3.43 -15.17
C ALA A 121 -32.46 -1.97 -15.56
N LEU A 122 -32.50 -1.65 -16.86
CA LEU A 122 -32.77 -0.30 -17.36
C LEU A 122 -34.25 0.03 -17.20
N LEU A 123 -34.57 1.02 -16.37
CA LEU A 123 -35.95 1.42 -16.09
C LEU A 123 -36.48 2.48 -17.07
N ALA A 124 -35.61 3.37 -17.54
CA ALA A 124 -35.91 4.41 -18.53
C ALA A 124 -34.61 4.98 -19.10
N GLU A 125 -34.66 5.49 -20.34
CA GLU A 125 -33.58 6.27 -20.97
C GLU A 125 -34.16 7.37 -21.86
N GLY A 126 -33.41 8.44 -22.08
CA GLY A 126 -33.81 9.56 -22.92
C GLY A 126 -32.76 10.67 -22.93
N PRO A 127 -32.78 11.56 -23.95
CA PRO A 127 -31.91 12.72 -23.99
C PRO A 127 -32.30 13.74 -22.91
N ILE A 128 -31.34 14.57 -22.50
CA ILE A 128 -31.60 15.77 -21.69
C ILE A 128 -31.49 16.96 -22.62
N GLU A 129 -32.62 17.65 -22.83
CA GLU A 129 -32.74 18.93 -23.54
C GLU A 129 -33.26 20.01 -22.57
#